data_AF-A0A7J6WKJ7-F1
#
_entry.id   AF-A0A7J6WKJ7-F1
#
_cell.length_a   1.000
_cell.length_b   1.000
_cell.length_c   1.000
_cell.angle_alpha   90.00
_cell.angle_beta   90.00
_cell.angle_gamma   90.00
#
_symmetry.space_group_name_H-M   'P 1'
#
loop_
_entity.id
_entity.type
_entity.pdbx_description
1 polymer ?
#
loop_
_entity_poly.entity_id
_entity_poly.type
_entity_poly.pdbx_seq_one_letter_code
_entity_poly.pdbx_strand_id
1 'polypeptide(L)'
;MMNSLERRTRRKSLKERLGFMSCCGGAAWSFSNPSNISAREEEEEEHEEEEEDEFQVLVTEQEETRNVVNQIPAENVGGDQVCPVSGMNLATALAAERQFRAIQEGGNDQVDLTEGNEYSRTHGTPFRLSLMKLLEKGDGVDEGVGNDGICCVCMGRKKGAAFIPCGHTFCRVCSRELWLNRGAYKYVSELWRKKQSDVMRFLQRVRCWEYRQLPSIVRVTRPTRPDKARRLGYKAKQGYVIYRVRVRRGGRKRPVPKGIVYGKPTNQGITQLKFQRNKRSVAEERAGRKLGGLKVLNSYWINEDSTYKYFEIILVDAAHNAIRNDPRINWICKPVHKHRELRGLTSAGKKYRGLRGRGHLHTKARPSRRATWKRNNTLSLRRYR
;
A
#
# COMPACT_ATOMS: atom_id res chain seq x y z
N MET A 1 47.75 63.34 -6.72
CA MET A 1 48.21 62.95 -8.07
C MET A 1 48.10 61.44 -8.20
N MET A 2 47.74 60.98 -9.41
CA MET A 2 47.72 59.61 -9.93
C MET A 2 46.45 58.77 -9.72
N ASN A 3 45.74 58.65 -10.84
CA ASN A 3 44.63 57.78 -11.20
C ASN A 3 44.98 56.29 -11.08
N SER A 4 43.99 55.43 -10.82
CA SER A 4 43.76 54.26 -11.68
C SER A 4 42.37 53.65 -11.48
N LEU A 5 41.67 53.44 -12.59
CA LEU A 5 40.38 52.78 -12.72
C LEU A 5 40.51 51.27 -12.44
N GLU A 6 39.78 50.76 -11.46
CA GLU A 6 39.68 49.31 -11.22
C GLU A 6 38.62 48.68 -12.14
N ARG A 7 39.09 47.86 -13.08
CA ARG A 7 38.25 47.12 -14.04
C ARG A 7 37.39 46.07 -13.32
N ARG A 8 36.07 46.23 -13.39
CA ARG A 8 35.08 45.18 -13.06
C ARG A 8 35.31 43.93 -13.91
N THR A 9 35.85 42.86 -13.31
CA THR A 9 35.92 41.52 -13.92
C THR A 9 34.71 40.69 -13.49
N ARG A 10 33.81 40.43 -14.44
CA ARG A 10 32.62 39.57 -14.28
C ARG A 10 33.06 38.11 -14.12
N ARG A 11 32.74 37.46 -13.00
CA ARG A 11 32.99 36.01 -12.78
C ARG A 11 32.04 35.19 -13.66
N LYS A 12 32.59 34.29 -14.47
CA LYS A 12 31.85 33.34 -15.34
C LYS A 12 31.08 32.32 -14.51
N SER A 13 29.87 31.96 -14.95
CA SER A 13 29.03 30.98 -14.25
C SER A 13 29.52 29.54 -14.50
N LEU A 14 29.23 28.63 -13.57
CA LEU A 14 29.62 27.21 -13.62
C LEU A 14 29.18 26.50 -14.91
N LYS A 15 28.13 27.00 -15.56
CA LYS A 15 27.61 26.49 -16.83
C LYS A 15 28.53 26.79 -18.03
N GLU A 16 29.27 27.89 -17.98
CA GLU A 16 30.26 28.27 -19.01
C GLU A 16 31.63 27.59 -18.81
N ARG A 17 31.86 26.96 -17.65
CA ARG A 17 33.11 26.24 -17.34
C ARG A 17 33.08 24.75 -17.69
N LEU A 18 31.92 24.18 -18.00
CA LEU A 18 31.74 22.73 -18.20
C LEU A 18 31.30 22.33 -19.61
N GLY A 19 31.40 23.22 -20.60
CA GLY A 19 31.43 22.85 -22.03
C GLY A 19 30.31 21.89 -22.49
N PHE A 20 29.05 22.12 -22.11
CA PHE A 20 27.93 21.35 -22.66
C PHE A 20 27.53 21.90 -24.03
N MET A 21 28.15 21.34 -25.07
CA MET A 21 27.66 21.41 -26.44
C MET A 21 26.52 20.40 -26.63
N SER A 22 25.39 20.91 -27.13
CA SER A 22 24.30 20.09 -27.64
C SER A 22 24.72 19.49 -28.98
N CYS A 23 24.86 18.17 -29.07
CA CYS A 23 24.84 17.44 -30.34
C CYS A 23 23.99 16.18 -30.22
N CYS A 24 23.07 16.07 -31.17
CA CYS A 24 22.21 14.94 -31.46
C CYS A 24 23.05 13.71 -31.89
N GLY A 25 22.58 12.50 -31.57
CA GLY A 25 23.09 11.25 -32.16
C GLY A 25 23.36 10.18 -31.12
N GLY A 26 22.56 9.11 -31.16
CA GLY A 26 22.66 7.98 -30.22
C GLY A 26 23.81 7.01 -30.54
N ALA A 27 24.26 6.31 -29.51
CA ALA A 27 24.72 4.92 -29.59
C ALA A 27 24.61 4.28 -28.21
N ALA A 28 24.02 3.09 -28.18
CA ALA A 28 23.71 2.30 -26.99
C ALA A 28 24.98 1.86 -26.25
N TRP A 29 25.03 2.11 -24.95
CA TRP A 29 25.93 1.42 -24.03
C TRP A 29 25.10 0.82 -22.89
N SER A 30 24.90 -0.49 -23.02
CA SER A 30 24.19 -1.36 -22.10
C SER A 30 25.02 -1.57 -20.83
N PHE A 31 24.57 -1.01 -19.71
CA PHE A 31 24.85 -1.58 -18.39
C PHE A 31 23.53 -2.04 -17.79
N SER A 32 23.27 -3.34 -17.93
CA SER A 32 22.24 -4.07 -17.21
C SER A 32 22.54 -4.03 -15.70
N ASN A 33 21.83 -3.16 -14.98
CA ASN A 33 21.88 -3.09 -13.53
C ASN A 33 20.48 -3.40 -12.95
N PRO A 34 20.20 -4.65 -12.53
CA PRO A 34 18.87 -5.03 -12.05
C PRO A 34 18.77 -4.75 -10.55
N SER A 35 18.67 -3.48 -10.14
CA SER A 35 18.42 -3.17 -8.71
C SER A 35 17.86 -1.80 -8.38
N ASN A 36 17.66 -0.89 -9.35
CA ASN A 36 17.19 0.47 -9.02
C ASN A 36 15.66 0.67 -9.10
N ILE A 37 14.92 -0.27 -9.72
CA ILE A 37 13.46 -0.19 -9.84
C ILE A 37 12.76 -0.60 -8.53
N SER A 38 13.31 -1.55 -7.77
CA SER A 38 12.66 -2.02 -6.55
C SER A 38 12.78 -1.04 -5.38
N ALA A 39 13.83 -0.22 -5.33
CA ALA A 39 14.02 0.76 -4.26
C ALA A 39 13.03 1.93 -4.38
N ARG A 40 12.76 2.37 -5.61
CA ARG A 40 11.87 3.48 -5.89
C ARG A 40 10.39 3.10 -5.71
N GLU A 41 10.00 1.89 -6.12
CA GLU A 41 8.64 1.38 -5.90
C GLU A 41 8.37 0.98 -4.44
N GLU A 42 9.39 0.55 -3.67
CA GLU A 42 9.26 0.33 -2.21
C GLU A 42 9.22 1.63 -1.40
N GLU A 43 9.80 2.72 -1.92
CA GLU A 43 9.72 4.06 -1.34
C GLU A 43 8.37 4.72 -1.66
N GLU A 44 7.85 4.59 -2.89
CA GLU A 44 6.52 5.08 -3.30
C GLU A 44 5.38 4.34 -2.56
N GLU A 45 5.42 3.00 -2.45
CA GLU A 45 4.38 2.22 -1.73
C GLU A 45 4.39 2.42 -0.20
N GLU A 46 5.49 2.91 0.39
CA GLU A 46 5.59 3.19 1.84
C GLU A 46 5.36 4.67 2.19
N HIS A 47 5.51 5.58 1.22
CA HIS A 47 5.03 6.96 1.33
C HIS A 47 3.48 6.97 1.35
N GLU A 48 2.84 6.08 0.59
CA GLU A 48 1.39 5.85 0.65
C GLU A 48 0.93 5.28 2.01
N GLU A 49 1.71 4.41 2.67
CA GLU A 49 1.43 3.95 4.04
C GLU A 49 1.56 5.09 5.09
N GLU A 50 2.36 6.12 4.81
CA GLU A 50 2.57 7.29 5.68
C GLU A 50 1.50 8.39 5.46
N GLU A 51 1.06 8.62 4.22
CA GLU A 51 -0.10 9.48 3.93
C GLU A 51 -1.43 8.91 4.45
N GLU A 52 -1.60 7.57 4.42
CA GLU A 52 -2.76 6.89 5.03
C GLU A 52 -2.80 7.09 6.56
N ASP A 53 -1.65 7.08 7.25
CA ASP A 53 -1.55 7.32 8.71
C ASP A 53 -1.80 8.80 9.08
N GLU A 54 -1.48 9.77 8.21
CA GLU A 54 -1.69 11.21 8.45
C GLU A 54 -3.13 11.66 8.14
N PHE A 55 -3.72 11.17 7.05
CA PHE A 55 -5.13 11.41 6.71
C PHE A 55 -6.09 10.86 7.76
N GLN A 56 -5.74 9.74 8.41
CA GLN A 56 -6.60 9.11 9.42
C GLN A 56 -6.57 9.83 10.78
N VAL A 57 -5.52 10.58 11.11
CA VAL A 57 -5.47 11.43 12.32
C VAL A 57 -6.41 12.63 12.17
N LEU A 58 -6.43 13.27 10.98
CA LEU A 58 -7.33 14.38 10.66
C LEU A 58 -8.81 13.99 10.72
N VAL A 59 -9.16 12.78 10.26
CA VAL A 59 -10.55 12.27 10.33
C VAL A 59 -10.97 11.99 11.78
N THR A 60 -10.08 11.48 12.64
CA THR A 60 -10.39 11.26 14.06
C THR A 60 -10.57 12.54 14.86
N GLU A 61 -9.83 13.61 14.54
CA GLU A 61 -10.01 14.93 15.17
C GLU A 61 -11.33 15.59 14.74
N GLN A 62 -11.81 15.32 13.51
CA GLN A 62 -13.11 15.79 13.03
C GLN A 62 -14.31 14.99 13.62
N GLU A 63 -14.13 13.72 13.98
CA GLU A 63 -15.16 12.94 14.67
C GLU A 63 -15.26 13.31 16.16
N GLU A 64 -14.14 13.63 16.83
CA GLU A 64 -14.16 14.12 18.22
C GLU A 64 -14.83 15.50 18.35
N THR A 65 -14.64 16.40 17.38
CA THR A 65 -15.31 17.71 17.37
C THR A 65 -16.81 17.63 17.06
N ARG A 66 -17.27 16.64 16.30
CA ARG A 66 -18.71 16.39 16.05
C ARG A 66 -19.44 15.80 17.25
N ASN A 67 -18.76 15.01 18.08
CA ASN A 67 -19.38 14.38 19.26
C ASN A 67 -19.54 15.32 20.46
N VAL A 68 -18.90 16.50 20.45
CA VAL A 68 -19.02 17.53 21.52
C VAL A 68 -20.28 18.39 21.34
N VAL A 69 -20.89 18.42 20.14
CA VAL A 69 -22.06 19.27 19.86
C VAL A 69 -23.39 18.65 20.35
N ASN A 70 -23.42 17.38 20.73
CA ASN A 70 -24.65 16.69 21.14
C ASN A 70 -24.67 16.35 22.64
N GLN A 71 -24.66 17.37 23.51
CA GLN A 71 -25.06 17.22 24.92
C GLN A 71 -25.74 18.49 25.44
N ILE A 72 -27.08 18.57 25.32
CA ILE A 72 -27.98 19.43 26.13
C ILE A 72 -29.26 18.60 26.41
N PRO A 73 -29.85 18.64 27.64
CA PRO A 73 -30.82 17.65 28.11
C PRO A 73 -32.27 17.90 27.68
N ALA A 74 -33.07 16.85 27.82
CA ALA A 74 -34.46 16.72 27.38
C ALA A 74 -35.48 17.49 28.25
N GLU A 75 -36.46 18.11 27.60
CA GLU A 75 -37.75 18.50 28.18
C GLU A 75 -38.92 17.96 27.33
N ASN A 76 -39.98 17.58 28.03
CA ASN A 76 -41.18 16.89 27.56
C ASN A 76 -42.12 17.76 26.71
N VAL A 77 -42.67 17.21 25.62
CA VAL A 77 -44.05 17.44 25.15
C VAL A 77 -44.52 16.19 24.42
N GLY A 78 -45.72 15.69 24.78
CA GLY A 78 -46.33 14.48 24.24
C GLY A 78 -47.10 14.67 22.93
N GLY A 79 -47.58 13.54 22.39
CA GLY A 79 -48.50 13.50 21.26
C GLY A 79 -48.34 12.22 20.44
N ASP A 80 -49.37 11.38 20.44
CA ASP A 80 -49.47 10.07 19.79
C ASP A 80 -49.08 10.05 18.31
N GLN A 81 -48.29 9.03 17.92
CA GLN A 81 -48.58 8.12 16.81
C GLN A 81 -47.52 6.99 16.76
N VAL A 82 -47.96 5.78 17.10
CA VAL A 82 -47.16 4.56 16.98
C VAL A 82 -47.07 4.15 15.50
N CYS A 83 -45.93 4.39 14.87
CA CYS A 83 -45.56 3.73 13.61
C CYS A 83 -44.89 2.39 13.93
N PRO A 84 -45.41 1.23 13.46
CA PRO A 84 -44.68 -0.01 13.62
C PRO A 84 -43.55 -0.02 12.58
N VAL A 85 -42.33 0.32 13.00
CA VAL A 85 -41.12 -0.06 12.25
C VAL A 85 -40.94 -1.57 12.44
N SER A 86 -41.76 -2.34 11.76
CA SER A 86 -41.55 -3.78 11.60
C SER A 86 -40.59 -3.97 10.44
N GLY A 87 -39.34 -4.33 10.76
CA GLY A 87 -38.36 -4.75 9.77
C GLY A 87 -38.94 -5.87 8.92
N MET A 88 -39.08 -5.61 7.62
CA MET A 88 -39.49 -6.62 6.65
C MET A 88 -38.57 -7.83 6.77
N ASN A 89 -39.15 -8.98 7.12
CA ASN A 89 -38.38 -10.20 7.23
C ASN A 89 -37.89 -10.61 5.82
N LEU A 90 -36.80 -11.39 5.77
CA LEU A 90 -36.16 -11.79 4.52
C LEU A 90 -37.14 -12.50 3.56
N ALA A 91 -38.15 -13.19 4.10
CA ALA A 91 -39.18 -13.85 3.30
C ALA A 91 -40.11 -12.84 2.60
N THR A 92 -40.49 -11.75 3.26
CA THR A 92 -41.30 -10.68 2.65
C THR A 92 -40.52 -9.93 1.57
N ALA A 93 -39.22 -9.69 1.77
CA ALA A 93 -38.36 -9.07 0.77
C ALA A 93 -38.18 -9.96 -0.48
N LEU A 94 -37.99 -11.27 -0.29
CA LEU A 94 -37.87 -12.23 -1.39
C LEU A 94 -39.20 -12.48 -2.11
N ALA A 95 -40.34 -12.38 -1.43
CA ALA A 95 -41.66 -12.46 -2.06
C ALA A 95 -41.94 -11.24 -2.95
N ALA A 96 -41.58 -10.04 -2.48
CA ALA A 96 -41.66 -8.81 -3.27
C ALA A 96 -40.74 -8.87 -4.50
N GLU A 97 -39.53 -9.42 -4.38
CA GLU A 97 -38.62 -9.60 -5.53
C GLU A 97 -39.19 -10.55 -6.60
N ARG A 98 -39.90 -11.61 -6.19
CA ARG A 98 -40.58 -12.53 -7.12
C ARG A 98 -41.75 -11.86 -7.85
N GLN A 99 -42.53 -11.04 -7.14
CA GLN A 99 -43.62 -10.26 -7.74
C GLN A 99 -43.10 -9.24 -8.75
N PHE A 100 -41.97 -8.58 -8.45
CA PHE A 100 -41.31 -7.66 -9.38
C PHE A 100 -40.81 -8.34 -10.65
N ARG A 101 -40.35 -9.60 -10.58
CA ARG A 101 -39.99 -10.38 -11.78
C ARG A 101 -41.21 -10.81 -12.59
N ALA A 102 -42.30 -11.21 -11.93
CA ALA A 102 -43.54 -11.59 -12.61
C ALA A 102 -44.15 -10.41 -13.41
N ILE A 103 -44.03 -9.19 -12.90
CA ILE A 103 -44.49 -7.98 -13.60
C ILE A 103 -43.60 -7.64 -14.81
N GLN A 104 -42.31 -7.98 -14.78
CA GLN A 104 -41.40 -7.77 -15.92
C GLN A 104 -41.54 -8.81 -17.03
N GLU A 105 -42.05 -10.01 -16.72
CA GLU A 105 -42.20 -11.11 -17.69
C GLU A 105 -43.60 -11.19 -18.33
N GLY A 106 -44.58 -10.40 -17.85
CA GLY A 106 -45.97 -10.42 -18.33
C GLY A 106 -46.36 -9.35 -19.36
N GLY A 107 -45.41 -8.59 -19.90
CA GLY A 107 -45.69 -7.47 -20.81
C GLY A 107 -45.13 -7.65 -22.21
N ASN A 108 -45.70 -8.57 -22.99
CA ASN A 108 -45.61 -8.53 -24.45
C ASN A 108 -46.67 -9.45 -25.06
N ASP A 109 -47.86 -8.91 -25.30
CA ASP A 109 -48.67 -9.27 -26.46
C ASP A 109 -49.66 -8.13 -26.75
N GLN A 110 -49.84 -7.87 -28.05
CA GLN A 110 -50.84 -7.03 -28.70
C GLN A 110 -50.43 -5.60 -29.14
N VAL A 111 -50.25 -5.54 -30.46
CA VAL A 111 -50.18 -4.39 -31.37
C VAL A 111 -51.51 -3.63 -31.39
N ASP A 112 -51.49 -2.30 -31.32
CA ASP A 112 -52.42 -1.47 -32.09
C ASP A 112 -51.89 -0.03 -32.31
N LEU A 113 -52.26 0.56 -33.44
CA LEU A 113 -51.80 1.84 -34.00
C LEU A 113 -52.60 3.02 -33.43
N THR A 114 -51.96 4.18 -33.20
CA THR A 114 -52.51 5.53 -33.49
C THR A 114 -51.54 6.67 -33.09
N GLU A 115 -51.63 7.78 -33.83
CA GLU A 115 -50.76 8.95 -33.89
C GLU A 115 -50.91 9.95 -32.72
N GLY A 116 -49.88 10.77 -32.45
CA GLY A 116 -50.05 12.03 -31.71
C GLY A 116 -48.89 12.52 -30.81
N ASN A 117 -48.13 13.48 -31.32
CA ASN A 117 -47.47 14.65 -30.71
C ASN A 117 -46.88 14.67 -29.24
N GLU A 118 -45.57 14.94 -29.19
CA GLU A 118 -44.79 15.95 -28.42
C GLU A 118 -44.79 16.07 -26.86
N TYR A 119 -43.54 16.10 -26.33
CA TYR A 119 -42.97 16.88 -25.20
C TYR A 119 -42.53 16.16 -23.89
N SER A 120 -41.21 16.28 -23.64
CA SER A 120 -40.45 16.28 -22.36
C SER A 120 -39.99 15.01 -21.63
N ARG A 121 -38.67 14.77 -21.76
CA ARG A 121 -37.64 14.37 -20.76
C ARG A 121 -38.10 13.83 -19.39
N THR A 122 -37.59 12.65 -19.02
CA THR A 122 -36.61 12.49 -17.92
C THR A 122 -35.85 11.16 -18.04
N HIS A 123 -34.60 11.18 -17.58
CA HIS A 123 -33.58 10.14 -17.74
C HIS A 123 -33.90 8.85 -16.96
N GLY A 124 -34.16 7.75 -17.68
CA GLY A 124 -34.19 6.40 -17.13
C GLY A 124 -32.82 5.70 -17.28
N THR A 125 -32.31 5.18 -16.18
CA THR A 125 -31.04 4.44 -16.03
C THR A 125 -30.90 3.25 -17.00
N PRO A 126 -29.74 3.04 -17.65
CA PRO A 126 -29.57 1.93 -18.58
C PRO A 126 -29.42 0.59 -17.83
N PHE A 127 -30.14 -0.41 -18.31
CA PHE A 127 -30.06 -1.81 -17.91
C PHE A 127 -28.60 -2.31 -17.84
N ARG A 128 -28.26 -3.05 -16.77
CA ARG A 128 -27.00 -3.79 -16.65
C ARG A 128 -26.94 -4.92 -17.67
N LEU A 129 -26.37 -4.63 -18.84
CA LEU A 129 -25.88 -5.66 -19.76
C LEU A 129 -24.63 -6.32 -19.16
N SER A 130 -24.51 -7.65 -19.27
CA SER A 130 -23.26 -8.33 -18.92
C SER A 130 -22.15 -7.83 -19.85
N LEU A 131 -20.95 -7.65 -19.33
CA LEU A 131 -19.79 -7.17 -20.10
C LEU A 131 -19.49 -8.07 -21.32
N MET A 132 -19.84 -9.35 -21.27
CA MET A 132 -19.75 -10.25 -22.43
C MET A 132 -20.79 -9.90 -23.51
N LYS A 133 -22.02 -9.54 -23.12
CA LYS A 133 -23.10 -9.19 -24.06
C LYS A 133 -22.92 -7.80 -24.70
N LEU A 134 -22.17 -6.92 -24.04
CA LEU A 134 -21.70 -5.65 -24.62
C LEU A 134 -20.51 -5.83 -25.59
N LEU A 135 -19.82 -6.97 -25.56
CA LEU A 135 -18.72 -7.28 -26.48
C LEU A 135 -19.17 -8.09 -27.71
N GLU A 136 -20.36 -8.69 -27.68
CA GLU A 136 -20.96 -9.38 -28.83
C GLU A 136 -21.84 -8.47 -29.70
N LYS A 137 -22.26 -7.30 -29.19
CA LYS A 137 -23.10 -6.35 -29.93
C LYS A 137 -22.27 -5.15 -30.39
N GLY A 138 -21.52 -5.35 -31.47
CA GLY A 138 -20.64 -4.31 -32.01
C GLY A 138 -20.12 -4.58 -33.43
N ASP A 139 -20.90 -5.27 -34.27
CA ASP A 139 -20.63 -5.41 -35.71
C ASP A 139 -21.33 -4.30 -36.52
N GLY A 140 -21.54 -3.14 -35.89
CA GLY A 140 -22.01 -1.95 -36.59
C GLY A 140 -20.89 -1.40 -37.46
N VAL A 141 -21.13 -1.37 -38.77
CA VAL A 141 -20.30 -0.69 -39.77
C VAL A 141 -20.22 0.79 -39.40
N ASP A 142 -19.09 1.20 -38.82
CA ASP A 142 -18.81 2.61 -38.52
C ASP A 142 -18.13 3.23 -39.74
N GLU A 143 -18.92 3.90 -40.59
CA GLU A 143 -18.40 4.79 -41.63
C GLU A 143 -17.94 6.11 -40.98
N GLY A 144 -16.81 6.03 -40.28
CA GLY A 144 -16.16 7.16 -39.62
C GLY A 144 -14.81 7.46 -40.27
N VAL A 145 -14.77 8.56 -41.04
CA VAL A 145 -13.59 9.08 -41.73
C VAL A 145 -12.40 9.30 -40.78
N GLY A 146 -11.34 8.52 -40.99
CA GLY A 146 -9.94 8.98 -40.98
C GLY A 146 -9.29 9.41 -39.65
N ASN A 147 -8.68 8.45 -38.95
CA ASN A 147 -7.23 8.54 -38.65
C ASN A 147 -6.64 7.14 -38.34
N ASP A 148 -6.19 6.47 -39.41
CA ASP A 148 -5.54 5.15 -39.45
C ASP A 148 -4.18 5.15 -38.73
N GLY A 149 -4.22 5.27 -37.41
CA GLY A 149 -3.02 5.11 -36.58
C GLY A 149 -2.62 3.64 -36.53
N ILE A 150 -1.51 3.30 -37.17
CA ILE A 150 -0.92 1.96 -37.10
C ILE A 150 -0.64 1.59 -35.63
N CYS A 151 -0.97 0.36 -35.23
CA CYS A 151 -0.60 -0.10 -33.90
C CYS A 151 0.92 -0.26 -33.80
N CYS A 152 1.55 0.40 -32.82
CA CYS A 152 2.99 0.31 -32.60
C CYS A 152 3.53 -1.09 -32.21
N VAL A 153 2.65 -2.06 -31.91
CA VAL A 153 3.04 -3.42 -31.50
C VAL A 153 2.86 -4.42 -32.64
N CYS A 154 1.70 -4.46 -33.31
CA CYS A 154 1.43 -5.42 -34.39
C CYS A 154 1.52 -4.83 -35.81
N MET A 155 1.73 -3.52 -35.92
CA MET A 155 1.72 -2.77 -37.19
C MET A 155 0.41 -2.89 -38.01
N GLY A 156 -0.69 -3.38 -37.42
CA GLY A 156 -2.01 -3.49 -38.08
C GLY A 156 -2.87 -2.22 -38.01
N ARG A 157 -3.85 -2.10 -38.93
CA ARG A 157 -4.87 -1.02 -38.96
C ARG A 157 -5.95 -1.22 -37.88
N LYS A 158 -6.51 -0.11 -37.39
CA LYS A 158 -7.39 -0.05 -36.20
C LYS A 158 -8.79 -0.60 -36.47
N LYS A 159 -9.25 -1.55 -35.65
CA LYS A 159 -10.67 -1.65 -35.25
C LYS A 159 -10.78 -1.14 -33.80
N GLY A 160 -11.09 0.14 -33.63
CA GLY A 160 -11.30 0.80 -32.33
C GLY A 160 -10.02 1.07 -31.52
N ALA A 161 -9.55 2.32 -31.48
CA ALA A 161 -8.39 2.72 -30.68
C ALA A 161 -8.72 2.78 -29.17
N ALA A 162 -7.84 2.25 -28.33
CA ALA A 162 -7.84 2.54 -26.89
C ALA A 162 -6.75 3.59 -26.63
N PHE A 163 -7.16 4.84 -26.36
CA PHE A 163 -6.21 5.92 -26.03
C PHE A 163 -5.63 5.71 -24.63
N ILE A 164 -4.30 5.63 -24.54
CA ILE A 164 -3.53 5.71 -23.29
C ILE A 164 -2.86 7.10 -23.29
N PRO A 165 -2.79 7.83 -22.16
CA PRO A 165 -2.36 9.24 -22.11
C PRO A 165 -0.89 9.52 -22.51
N CYS A 166 -0.13 8.51 -22.93
CA CYS A 166 1.25 8.63 -23.42
C CYS A 166 1.37 8.81 -24.95
N GLY A 167 0.27 9.08 -25.66
CA GLY A 167 0.27 9.37 -27.11
C GLY A 167 0.50 8.18 -28.03
N HIS A 168 0.68 6.97 -27.49
CA HIS A 168 0.84 5.75 -28.29
C HIS A 168 -0.51 5.12 -28.59
N THR A 169 -0.75 4.78 -29.86
CA THR A 169 -1.97 4.08 -30.25
C THR A 169 -1.74 2.57 -30.31
N PHE A 170 -2.52 1.82 -29.53
CA PHE A 170 -2.49 0.37 -29.48
C PHE A 170 -3.78 -0.23 -30.06
N CYS A 171 -3.67 -1.36 -30.78
CA CYS A 171 -4.82 -2.14 -31.21
C CYS A 171 -5.47 -2.83 -29.99
N ARG A 172 -6.79 -3.08 -29.96
CA ARG A 172 -7.46 -3.75 -28.82
C ARG A 172 -6.87 -5.14 -28.52
N VAL A 173 -6.43 -5.86 -29.55
CA VAL A 173 -5.77 -7.18 -29.40
C VAL A 173 -4.40 -7.02 -28.75
N CYS A 174 -3.61 -6.06 -29.19
CA CYS A 174 -2.26 -5.77 -28.74
C CYS A 174 -2.25 -5.19 -27.33
N SER A 175 -3.19 -4.32 -27.01
CA SER A 175 -3.37 -3.83 -25.65
C SER A 175 -3.84 -4.96 -24.74
N ARG A 176 -4.78 -5.80 -25.18
CA ARG A 176 -5.20 -6.97 -24.41
C ARG A 176 -4.06 -7.97 -24.21
N GLU A 177 -3.24 -8.25 -25.22
CA GLU A 177 -2.04 -9.08 -25.10
C GLU A 177 -0.99 -8.45 -24.20
N LEU A 178 -0.72 -7.15 -24.31
CA LEU A 178 0.26 -6.46 -23.46
C LEU A 178 -0.19 -6.38 -22.01
N TRP A 179 -1.51 -6.34 -21.77
CA TRP A 179 -2.09 -6.46 -20.44
C TRP A 179 -2.09 -7.92 -19.94
N LEU A 180 -2.44 -8.90 -20.78
CA LEU A 180 -2.42 -10.34 -20.43
C LEU A 180 -0.99 -10.89 -20.25
N ASN A 181 -0.01 -10.31 -20.93
CA ASN A 181 1.42 -10.60 -20.75
C ASN A 181 1.95 -10.05 -19.42
N ARG A 182 1.17 -9.24 -18.68
CA ARG A 182 1.48 -8.95 -17.28
C ARG A 182 1.09 -10.15 -16.44
N GLY A 183 2.08 -10.79 -15.81
CA GLY A 183 1.84 -11.98 -14.98
C GLY A 183 0.80 -11.75 -13.88
N ALA A 184 0.10 -12.82 -13.47
CA ALA A 184 -1.00 -12.80 -12.50
C ALA A 184 -0.71 -12.00 -11.20
N TYR A 185 0.53 -11.99 -10.74
CA TYR A 185 0.95 -11.25 -9.55
C TYR A 185 0.78 -9.72 -9.68
N LYS A 186 0.84 -9.16 -10.89
CA LYS A 186 0.59 -7.73 -11.10
C LYS A 186 -0.86 -7.38 -10.78
N TYR A 187 -1.83 -8.17 -11.25
CA TYR A 187 -3.24 -8.00 -10.94
C TYR A 187 -3.53 -8.12 -9.44
N VAL A 188 -2.94 -9.12 -8.78
CA VAL A 188 -3.06 -9.27 -7.33
C VAL A 188 -2.50 -8.03 -6.61
N SER A 189 -1.34 -7.52 -7.05
CA SER A 189 -0.75 -6.31 -6.47
C SER A 189 -1.66 -5.09 -6.65
N GLU A 190 -2.28 -4.90 -7.82
CA GLU A 190 -3.22 -3.79 -8.07
C GLU A 190 -4.50 -3.91 -7.22
N LEU A 191 -5.01 -5.13 -7.02
CA LEU A 191 -6.15 -5.37 -6.14
C LEU A 191 -5.83 -4.97 -4.69
N TRP A 192 -4.63 -5.31 -4.20
CA TRP A 192 -4.17 -4.94 -2.86
C TRP A 192 -3.83 -3.45 -2.70
N ARG A 193 -3.61 -2.71 -3.79
CA ARG A 193 -3.48 -1.24 -3.75
C ARG A 193 -4.85 -0.59 -3.46
N LYS A 194 -5.92 -1.11 -4.05
CA LYS A 194 -7.30 -0.62 -3.85
C LYS A 194 -7.98 -1.27 -2.62
N LYS A 195 -7.39 -1.12 -1.43
CA LYS A 195 -7.87 -1.75 -0.18
C LYS A 195 -9.28 -1.32 0.24
N GLN A 196 -9.69 -0.10 -0.12
CA GLN A 196 -11.00 0.47 0.19
C GLN A 196 -12.14 -0.02 -0.71
N SER A 197 -11.84 -0.76 -1.78
CA SER A 197 -12.88 -1.37 -2.61
C SER A 197 -13.74 -2.34 -1.79
N ASP A 198 -15.03 -2.47 -2.14
CA ASP A 198 -15.97 -3.31 -1.40
C ASP A 198 -15.52 -4.77 -1.32
N VAL A 199 -14.95 -5.29 -2.40
CA VAL A 199 -14.38 -6.64 -2.48
C VAL A 199 -13.26 -6.81 -1.45
N MET A 200 -12.29 -5.88 -1.40
CA MET A 200 -11.16 -5.98 -0.48
C MET A 200 -11.58 -5.75 0.97
N ARG A 201 -12.48 -4.79 1.23
CA ARG A 201 -13.04 -4.56 2.57
C ARG A 201 -13.79 -5.78 3.08
N PHE A 202 -14.62 -6.41 2.25
CA PHE A 202 -15.33 -7.63 2.61
C PHE A 202 -14.35 -8.76 2.97
N LEU A 203 -13.36 -9.02 2.10
CA LEU A 203 -12.35 -10.05 2.35
C LEU A 203 -11.50 -9.78 3.60
N GLN A 204 -11.10 -8.52 3.82
CA GLN A 204 -10.36 -8.14 5.02
C GLN A 204 -11.21 -8.28 6.28
N ARG A 205 -12.51 -7.96 6.24
CA ARG A 205 -13.41 -8.13 7.39
C ARG A 205 -13.54 -9.60 7.79
N VAL A 206 -13.79 -10.49 6.82
CA VAL A 206 -13.89 -11.95 7.07
C VAL A 206 -12.58 -12.50 7.63
N ARG A 207 -11.44 -12.15 7.03
CA ARG A 207 -10.12 -12.55 7.53
C ARG A 207 -9.84 -12.02 8.94
N CYS A 208 -10.19 -10.77 9.21
CA CYS A 208 -9.96 -10.17 10.52
C CYS A 208 -10.73 -10.91 11.61
N TRP A 209 -11.98 -11.30 11.33
CA TRP A 209 -12.77 -12.14 12.22
C TRP A 209 -12.07 -13.47 12.53
N GLU A 210 -11.60 -14.19 11.51
CA GLU A 210 -10.83 -15.44 11.69
C GLU A 210 -9.58 -15.21 12.56
N TYR A 211 -8.85 -14.11 12.32
CA TYR A 211 -7.58 -13.84 12.99
C TYR A 211 -7.74 -13.49 14.47
N ARG A 212 -8.93 -13.01 14.87
CA ARG A 212 -9.24 -12.76 16.29
C ARG A 212 -9.36 -14.07 17.08
N GLN A 213 -9.94 -15.10 16.46
CA GLN A 213 -10.16 -16.41 17.09
C GLN A 213 -8.85 -17.19 17.26
N LEU A 214 -7.88 -16.96 16.37
CA LEU A 214 -6.58 -17.60 16.42
C LEU A 214 -5.66 -17.03 17.52
N PRO A 215 -4.66 -17.81 17.99
CA PRO A 215 -3.71 -17.34 18.99
C PRO A 215 -2.81 -16.23 18.45
N SER A 216 -2.14 -15.51 19.36
CA SER A 216 -1.35 -14.32 19.00
C SER A 216 -0.22 -14.56 18.00
N ILE A 217 0.33 -15.77 17.95
CA ILE A 217 1.36 -16.21 17.01
C ILE A 217 0.95 -17.59 16.50
N VAL A 218 0.59 -17.67 15.21
CA VAL A 218 0.09 -18.88 14.55
C VAL A 218 0.91 -19.19 13.30
N ARG A 219 1.18 -20.47 13.05
CA ARG A 219 1.84 -20.93 11.82
C ARG A 219 0.82 -20.96 10.69
N VAL A 220 1.18 -20.43 9.53
CA VAL A 220 0.35 -20.47 8.32
C VAL A 220 1.02 -21.38 7.29
N THR A 221 0.22 -22.19 6.58
CA THR A 221 0.73 -23.13 5.58
C THR A 221 1.18 -22.43 4.29
N ARG A 222 0.46 -21.39 3.87
CA ARG A 222 0.73 -20.59 2.67
C ARG A 222 0.62 -19.09 2.97
N PRO A 223 1.36 -18.23 2.27
CA PRO A 223 1.22 -16.77 2.45
C PRO A 223 -0.19 -16.33 2.08
N THR A 224 -0.82 -15.47 2.89
CA THR A 224 -2.11 -14.86 2.54
C THR A 224 -1.96 -13.96 1.30
N ARG A 225 -0.79 -13.35 1.14
CA ARG A 225 -0.44 -12.42 0.06
C ARG A 225 0.80 -12.90 -0.70
N PRO A 226 0.65 -13.80 -1.69
CA PRO A 226 1.80 -14.43 -2.36
C PRO A 226 2.62 -13.46 -3.21
N ASP A 227 2.01 -12.40 -3.77
CA ASP A 227 2.69 -11.33 -4.52
C ASP A 227 3.75 -10.62 -3.66
N LYS A 228 3.36 -10.12 -2.49
CA LYS A 228 4.26 -9.38 -1.58
C LYS A 228 5.25 -10.30 -0.90
N ALA A 229 4.83 -11.51 -0.51
CA ALA A 229 5.75 -12.50 0.04
C ALA A 229 6.91 -12.78 -0.93
N ARG A 230 6.61 -13.00 -2.23
CA ARG A 230 7.64 -13.22 -3.26
C ARG A 230 8.55 -12.02 -3.46
N ARG A 231 8.00 -10.80 -3.48
CA ARG A 231 8.79 -9.55 -3.57
C ARG A 231 9.80 -9.44 -2.43
N LEU A 232 9.42 -9.86 -1.23
CA LEU A 232 10.26 -9.83 -0.02
C LEU A 232 11.20 -11.03 0.12
N GLY A 233 11.22 -11.95 -0.86
CA GLY A 233 12.18 -13.07 -0.92
C GLY A 233 11.65 -14.42 -0.44
N TYR A 234 10.34 -14.57 -0.23
CA TYR A 234 9.73 -15.89 0.00
C TYR A 234 9.80 -16.74 -1.27
N LYS A 235 10.15 -18.01 -1.10
CA LYS A 235 10.04 -19.05 -2.14
C LYS A 235 9.27 -20.22 -1.58
N ALA A 236 8.39 -20.81 -2.40
CA ALA A 236 7.65 -22.02 -2.06
C ALA A 236 8.56 -23.26 -2.20
N LYS A 237 9.49 -23.41 -1.26
CA LYS A 237 10.35 -24.58 -1.11
C LYS A 237 10.54 -24.92 0.37
N GLN A 238 11.01 -26.13 0.65
CA GLN A 238 11.27 -26.56 2.02
C GLN A 238 12.29 -25.63 2.72
N GLY A 239 12.09 -25.41 4.02
CA GLY A 239 12.89 -24.50 4.84
C GLY A 239 12.37 -23.05 4.93
N TYR A 240 11.39 -22.66 4.12
CA TYR A 240 10.65 -21.41 4.34
C TYR A 240 9.38 -21.67 5.16
N VAL A 241 9.14 -20.83 6.18
CA VAL A 241 7.96 -20.91 7.04
C VAL A 241 7.35 -19.53 7.21
N ILE A 242 6.03 -19.47 7.31
CA ILE A 242 5.29 -18.23 7.52
C ILE A 242 4.54 -18.31 8.84
N TYR A 243 4.67 -17.26 9.64
CA TYR A 243 3.91 -17.09 10.87
C TYR A 243 3.13 -15.80 10.82
N ARG A 244 1.86 -15.85 11.23
CA ARG A 244 1.02 -14.68 11.44
C ARG A 244 1.12 -14.26 12.90
N VAL A 245 1.32 -12.97 13.11
CA VAL A 245 1.50 -12.37 14.44
C VAL A 245 0.63 -11.14 14.58
N ARG A 246 -0.09 -11.08 15.71
CA ARG A 246 -0.87 -9.89 16.10
C ARG A 246 -0.10 -8.99 17.07
N VAL A 247 -0.20 -7.69 16.85
CA VAL A 247 0.39 -6.66 17.72
C VAL A 247 -0.67 -5.63 18.08
N ARG A 248 -0.81 -5.32 19.37
CA ARG A 248 -1.80 -4.34 19.84
C ARG A 248 -1.50 -2.95 19.28
N ARG A 249 -2.54 -2.25 18.81
CA ARG A 249 -2.51 -0.86 18.34
C ARG A 249 -2.29 0.11 19.50
N GLY A 250 -2.08 1.39 19.16
CA GLY A 250 -1.88 2.47 20.11
C GLY A 250 -0.43 2.69 20.55
N GLY A 251 -0.24 3.72 21.37
CA GLY A 251 1.04 4.11 21.95
C GLY A 251 1.54 3.14 23.03
N ARG A 252 2.54 3.59 23.80
CA ARG A 252 3.08 2.82 24.92
C ARG A 252 3.01 3.66 26.18
N LYS A 253 2.14 3.27 27.12
CA LYS A 253 2.14 3.83 28.48
C LYS A 253 3.49 3.56 29.15
N ARG A 254 4.05 4.56 29.83
CA ARG A 254 5.24 4.36 30.68
C ARG A 254 4.91 3.34 31.79
N PRO A 255 5.76 2.32 32.02
CA PRO A 255 5.52 1.34 33.09
C PRO A 255 5.93 1.95 34.43
N VAL A 256 5.06 2.75 35.04
CA VAL A 256 5.25 3.32 36.38
C VAL A 256 4.06 2.99 37.29
N PRO A 257 4.30 2.60 38.55
CA PRO A 257 3.23 2.39 39.52
C PRO A 257 2.39 3.65 39.69
N LYS A 258 1.07 3.53 39.64
CA LYS A 258 0.09 4.63 39.84
C LYS A 258 0.27 5.85 38.92
N GLY A 259 1.12 5.78 37.89
CA GLY A 259 1.45 6.96 37.08
C GLY A 259 2.40 7.95 37.74
N ILE A 260 3.02 7.62 38.88
CA ILE A 260 3.86 8.58 39.60
C ILE A 260 5.27 8.57 39.01
N VAL A 261 5.77 9.75 38.61
CA VAL A 261 7.12 9.95 38.10
C VAL A 261 7.79 11.06 38.91
N TYR A 262 8.86 10.72 39.62
CA TYR A 262 9.65 11.70 40.37
C TYR A 262 10.64 12.44 39.47
N GLY A 263 11.01 13.66 39.88
CA GLY A 263 11.99 14.50 39.21
C GLY A 263 11.36 15.60 38.33
N LYS A 264 12.13 16.07 37.35
CA LYS A 264 11.80 17.26 36.55
C LYS A 264 10.47 17.10 35.78
N PRO A 265 9.66 18.17 35.64
CA PRO A 265 8.37 18.14 34.92
C PRO A 265 8.43 17.58 33.50
N THR A 266 9.51 17.84 32.75
CA THR A 266 9.72 17.30 31.39
C THR A 266 9.63 15.77 31.31
N ASN A 267 9.98 15.07 32.39
CA ASN A 267 9.97 13.61 32.44
C ASN A 267 8.63 13.02 32.89
N GLN A 268 7.65 13.83 33.33
CA GLN A 268 6.42 13.35 33.97
C GLN A 268 5.37 12.82 32.98
N GLY A 269 5.61 12.86 31.66
CA GLY A 269 4.69 12.32 30.64
C GLY A 269 4.49 10.79 30.71
N ILE A 270 3.23 10.33 30.62
CA ILE A 270 2.85 8.91 30.80
C ILE A 270 2.15 8.30 29.56
N THR A 271 1.07 8.93 29.09
CA THR A 271 0.11 8.33 28.11
C THR A 271 0.48 8.59 26.66
N GLN A 272 0.85 9.83 26.31
CA GLN A 272 1.12 10.27 24.94
C GLN A 272 2.50 9.83 24.40
N LEU A 273 3.20 8.95 25.11
CA LEU A 273 4.48 8.42 24.66
C LEU A 273 4.32 7.46 23.47
N LYS A 274 5.07 7.71 22.41
CA LYS A 274 5.15 6.85 21.23
C LYS A 274 6.37 5.94 21.31
N PHE A 275 6.23 4.69 20.90
CA PHE A 275 7.34 3.74 20.93
C PHE A 275 8.28 4.00 19.75
N GLN A 276 9.60 3.98 19.99
CA GLN A 276 10.59 4.27 18.95
C GLN A 276 10.55 3.26 17.78
N ARG A 277 10.23 1.98 18.04
CA ARG A 277 10.16 0.95 16.99
C ARG A 277 8.76 0.88 16.42
N ASN A 278 8.65 0.64 15.12
CA ASN A 278 7.36 0.40 14.46
C ASN A 278 6.72 -0.94 14.91
N LYS A 279 5.40 -1.05 14.75
CA LYS A 279 4.64 -2.26 15.15
C LYS A 279 5.06 -3.51 14.35
N ARG A 280 5.49 -3.32 13.10
CA ARG A 280 6.05 -4.38 12.25
C ARG A 280 7.34 -4.99 12.83
N SER A 281 8.28 -4.17 13.31
CA SER A 281 9.49 -4.64 13.99
C SER A 281 9.16 -5.33 15.32
N VAL A 282 8.15 -4.85 16.06
CA VAL A 282 7.67 -5.52 17.28
C VAL A 282 7.09 -6.90 16.95
N ALA A 283 6.38 -7.06 15.82
CA ALA A 283 5.88 -8.35 15.37
C ALA A 283 7.03 -9.32 15.07
N GLU A 284 8.04 -8.87 14.32
CA GLU A 284 9.25 -9.64 14.01
C GLU A 284 9.98 -10.11 15.27
N GLU A 285 10.15 -9.22 16.26
CA GLU A 285 10.76 -9.54 17.54
C GLU A 285 9.96 -10.57 18.35
N ARG A 286 8.62 -10.46 18.37
CA ARG A 286 7.76 -11.46 19.02
C ARG A 286 7.91 -12.84 18.40
N ALA A 287 7.95 -12.93 17.06
CA ALA A 287 8.17 -14.19 16.37
C ALA A 287 9.58 -14.74 16.61
N GLY A 288 10.61 -13.91 16.48
CA GLY A 288 12.01 -14.32 16.65
C GLY A 288 12.33 -14.82 18.06
N ARG A 289 11.70 -14.23 19.09
CA ARG A 289 11.81 -14.72 20.48
C ARG A 289 11.11 -16.06 20.69
N LYS A 290 9.90 -16.24 20.12
CA LYS A 290 9.15 -17.51 20.25
C LYS A 290 9.78 -18.63 19.42
N LEU A 291 10.40 -18.30 18.29
CA LEU A 291 10.93 -19.23 17.29
C LEU A 291 12.46 -19.10 17.19
N GLY A 292 13.17 -19.31 18.30
CA GLY A 292 14.62 -19.04 18.39
C GLY A 292 15.49 -19.82 17.40
N GLY A 293 15.06 -21.01 16.97
CA GLY A 293 15.76 -21.82 15.96
C GLY A 293 15.71 -21.24 14.55
N LEU A 294 14.66 -20.49 14.22
CA LEU A 294 14.43 -19.93 12.90
C LEU A 294 15.09 -18.56 12.74
N LYS A 295 15.31 -18.14 11.49
CA LYS A 295 15.84 -16.81 11.14
C LYS A 295 14.77 -15.98 10.46
N VAL A 296 14.51 -14.80 11.00
CA VAL A 296 13.58 -13.84 10.37
C VAL A 296 14.22 -13.26 9.11
N LEU A 297 13.57 -13.45 7.97
CA LEU A 297 13.98 -12.84 6.70
C LEU A 297 13.40 -11.44 6.57
N ASN A 298 12.06 -11.35 6.55
CA ASN A 298 11.28 -10.13 6.38
C ASN A 298 9.84 -10.33 6.90
N SER A 299 9.01 -9.30 6.83
CA SER A 299 7.60 -9.33 7.24
C SER A 299 6.74 -8.46 6.33
N TYR A 300 5.42 -8.58 6.36
CA TYR A 300 4.50 -7.67 5.68
C TYR A 300 3.16 -7.55 6.41
N TRP A 301 2.48 -6.42 6.22
CA TRP A 301 1.13 -6.18 6.73
C TRP A 301 0.09 -6.97 5.93
N ILE A 302 -0.97 -7.40 6.60
CA ILE A 302 -2.08 -8.14 5.99
C ILE A 302 -3.42 -7.52 6.30
N ASN A 303 -3.61 -7.16 7.57
CA ASN A 303 -4.90 -6.73 8.06
C ASN A 303 -4.74 -5.91 9.34
N GLU A 304 -5.76 -5.13 9.65
CA GLU A 304 -5.87 -4.45 10.93
C GLU A 304 -7.31 -4.37 11.42
N ASP A 305 -7.43 -4.21 12.72
CA ASP A 305 -8.66 -4.01 13.46
C ASP A 305 -8.51 -2.77 14.33
N SER A 306 -9.54 -2.36 15.06
CA SER A 306 -9.43 -1.27 16.05
C SER A 306 -8.35 -1.53 17.11
N THR A 307 -8.21 -2.80 17.54
CA THR A 307 -7.35 -3.18 18.67
C THR A 307 -5.99 -3.74 18.24
N TYR A 308 -5.89 -4.39 17.08
CA TYR A 308 -4.70 -5.13 16.65
C TYR A 308 -4.30 -4.83 15.20
N LYS A 309 -3.00 -4.87 14.91
CA LYS A 309 -2.46 -4.99 13.55
C LYS A 309 -1.89 -6.40 13.37
N TYR A 310 -2.10 -6.98 12.19
CA TYR A 310 -1.67 -8.34 11.85
C TYR A 310 -0.59 -8.31 10.77
N PHE A 311 0.47 -9.08 11.00
CA PHE A 311 1.60 -9.21 10.09
C PHE A 311 1.89 -10.68 9.81
N GLU A 312 2.28 -11.02 8.59
CA GLU A 312 2.99 -12.29 8.33
C GLU A 312 4.48 -12.04 8.30
N ILE A 313 5.20 -12.96 8.94
CA ILE A 313 6.64 -12.93 9.07
C ILE A 313 7.17 -14.14 8.32
N ILE A 314 8.09 -13.88 7.40
CA ILE A 314 8.79 -14.90 6.63
C ILE A 314 10.00 -15.32 7.45
N LEU A 315 9.99 -16.57 7.89
CA LEU A 315 11.08 -17.21 8.59
C LEU A 315 11.75 -18.26 7.70
N VAL A 316 13.04 -18.48 7.96
CA VAL A 316 13.86 -19.46 7.26
C VAL A 316 14.49 -20.37 8.30
N ASP A 317 14.43 -21.67 8.04
CA ASP A 317 15.16 -22.67 8.79
C ASP A 317 16.59 -22.77 8.24
N ALA A 318 17.57 -22.39 9.06
CA ALA A 318 18.98 -22.40 8.70
C ALA A 318 19.60 -23.82 8.71
N ALA A 319 18.96 -24.78 9.38
CA ALA A 319 19.43 -26.16 9.44
C ALA A 319 19.03 -26.97 8.20
N HIS A 320 18.00 -26.54 7.47
CA HIS A 320 17.46 -27.26 6.32
C HIS A 320 18.40 -27.23 5.09
N ASN A 321 18.70 -28.40 4.51
CA ASN A 321 19.61 -28.54 3.36
C ASN A 321 19.18 -27.71 2.14
N ALA A 322 17.88 -27.65 1.83
CA ALA A 322 17.36 -26.83 0.71
C ALA A 322 17.62 -25.32 0.87
N ILE A 323 17.92 -24.83 2.09
CA ILE A 323 18.32 -23.44 2.34
C ILE A 323 19.85 -23.32 2.27
N ARG A 324 20.57 -24.25 2.90
CA ARG A 324 22.05 -24.27 2.92
C ARG A 324 22.65 -24.38 1.52
N ASN A 325 22.03 -25.18 0.65
CA ASN A 325 22.49 -25.45 -0.70
C ASN A 325 22.08 -24.35 -1.71
N ASP A 326 21.09 -23.49 -1.40
CA ASP A 326 20.68 -22.42 -2.33
C ASP A 326 21.59 -21.18 -2.17
N PRO A 327 22.41 -20.84 -3.18
CA PRO A 327 23.37 -19.74 -3.09
C PRO A 327 22.72 -18.36 -2.92
N ARG A 328 21.42 -18.22 -3.24
CA ARG A 328 20.72 -16.93 -3.11
C ARG A 328 20.32 -16.60 -1.68
N ILE A 329 20.16 -17.61 -0.81
CA ILE A 329 19.67 -17.42 0.57
C ILE A 329 20.65 -17.94 1.63
N ASN A 330 21.59 -18.81 1.28
CA ASN A 330 22.54 -19.43 2.23
C ASN A 330 23.32 -18.43 3.09
N TRP A 331 23.44 -17.15 2.68
CA TRP A 331 23.99 -16.08 3.49
C TRP A 331 23.31 -16.02 4.88
N ILE A 332 22.00 -16.26 4.98
CA ILE A 332 21.25 -16.20 6.24
C ILE A 332 21.66 -17.27 7.25
N CYS A 333 22.26 -18.38 6.78
CA CYS A 333 22.72 -19.48 7.63
C CYS A 333 23.99 -19.12 8.41
N LYS A 334 24.74 -18.07 8.01
CA LYS A 334 25.95 -17.68 8.73
C LYS A 334 25.60 -17.19 10.15
N PRO A 335 26.45 -17.46 11.15
CA PRO A 335 26.17 -17.13 12.55
C PRO A 335 25.99 -15.62 12.79
N VAL A 336 26.60 -14.76 11.96
CA VAL A 336 26.45 -13.29 12.02
C VAL A 336 25.01 -12.81 11.78
N HIS A 337 24.15 -13.66 11.20
CA HIS A 337 22.74 -13.38 10.91
C HIS A 337 21.78 -13.98 11.95
N LYS A 338 22.26 -14.42 13.12
CA LYS A 338 21.41 -14.75 14.27
C LYS A 338 20.64 -13.52 14.76
N HIS A 339 19.36 -13.66 15.10
CA HIS A 339 18.52 -12.60 15.68
C HIS A 339 18.67 -11.21 15.04
N ARG A 340 18.47 -11.14 13.72
CA ARG A 340 18.55 -9.88 12.95
C ARG A 340 17.43 -8.91 13.33
N GLU A 341 16.27 -9.45 13.67
CA GLU A 341 15.08 -8.74 14.15
C GLU A 341 15.37 -7.98 15.46
N LEU A 342 16.06 -8.61 16.41
CA LEU A 342 16.42 -7.97 17.70
C LEU A 342 17.46 -6.86 17.55
N ARG A 343 18.31 -6.95 16.52
CA ARG A 343 19.35 -5.97 16.19
C ARG A 343 18.87 -4.87 15.23
N GLY A 344 17.61 -4.93 14.76
CA GLY A 344 17.06 -3.97 13.81
C GLY A 344 17.77 -3.99 12.46
N LEU A 345 18.05 -5.19 11.93
CA LEU A 345 18.68 -5.41 10.61
C LEU A 345 17.69 -5.86 9.53
N THR A 346 16.43 -6.10 9.89
CA THR A 346 15.30 -6.31 8.97
C THR A 346 14.92 -5.01 8.28
N SER A 347 14.06 -5.06 7.25
CA SER A 347 13.61 -3.85 6.55
C SER A 347 12.86 -2.90 7.50
N ALA A 348 11.95 -3.44 8.31
CA ALA A 348 11.26 -2.70 9.37
C ALA A 348 12.24 -2.11 10.40
N GLY A 349 13.30 -2.87 10.74
CA GLY A 349 14.36 -2.44 11.64
C GLY A 349 15.19 -1.27 11.10
N LYS A 350 15.53 -1.30 9.82
CA LYS A 350 16.26 -0.23 9.14
C LYS A 350 15.43 1.05 9.02
N LYS A 351 14.10 0.94 8.84
CA LYS A 351 13.17 2.08 8.78
C LYS A 351 13.23 2.93 10.06
N TYR A 352 12.93 2.36 11.23
CA TYR A 352 12.92 3.15 12.48
C TYR A 352 14.30 3.66 12.92
N ARG A 353 15.38 3.05 12.40
CA ARG A 353 16.76 3.52 12.62
C ARG A 353 17.14 4.72 11.75
N GLY A 354 16.28 5.13 10.82
CA GLY A 354 16.55 6.21 9.86
C GLY A 354 17.60 5.82 8.82
N LEU A 355 17.71 4.53 8.49
CA LEU A 355 18.71 4.00 7.54
C LEU A 355 18.19 3.82 6.11
N ARG A 356 16.92 4.11 5.84
CA ARG A 356 16.36 4.15 4.47
C ARG A 356 16.91 5.35 3.70
N GLY A 357 16.66 6.55 4.21
CA GLY A 357 17.20 7.77 3.60
C GLY A 357 18.72 7.91 3.75
N ARG A 358 19.31 8.69 2.84
CA ARG A 358 20.74 9.04 2.76
C ARG A 358 20.86 10.56 2.57
N GLY A 359 22.07 11.10 2.75
CA GLY A 359 22.33 12.53 2.58
C GLY A 359 22.24 13.33 3.88
N HIS A 360 22.13 14.66 3.74
CA HIS A 360 22.27 15.63 4.82
C HIS A 360 21.29 15.42 5.99
N LEU A 361 20.04 15.03 5.70
CA LEU A 361 19.00 14.71 6.70
C LEU A 361 19.34 13.47 7.56
N HIS A 362 20.23 12.59 7.07
CA HIS A 362 20.58 11.32 7.71
C HIS A 362 22.02 11.26 8.22
N THR A 363 22.71 12.41 8.31
CA THR A 363 24.12 12.50 8.72
C THR A 363 24.37 11.84 10.08
N LYS A 364 23.45 12.02 11.04
CA LYS A 364 23.56 11.47 12.40
C LYS A 364 23.10 10.00 12.52
N ALA A 365 22.62 9.37 11.44
CA ALA A 365 22.10 8.01 11.48
C ALA A 365 23.17 6.92 11.29
N ARG A 366 24.29 7.23 10.61
CA ARG A 366 25.32 6.25 10.20
C ARG A 366 26.66 6.48 10.91
N PRO A 367 27.36 5.41 11.36
CA PRO A 367 27.03 3.99 11.22
C PRO A 367 25.91 3.52 12.18
N SER A 368 25.74 4.21 13.30
CA SER A 368 24.55 4.16 14.15
C SER A 368 24.46 5.46 14.95
N ARG A 369 23.26 5.89 15.36
CA ARG A 369 23.08 7.14 16.14
C ARG A 369 24.02 7.23 17.36
N ARG A 370 24.15 6.13 18.11
CA ARG A 370 25.04 6.08 19.30
C ARG A 370 26.51 6.10 18.91
N ALA A 371 26.91 5.40 17.84
CA ALA A 371 28.30 5.41 17.38
C ALA A 371 28.72 6.80 16.87
N THR A 372 27.83 7.50 16.16
CA THR A 372 28.07 8.87 15.70
C THR A 372 28.16 9.84 16.87
N TRP A 373 27.24 9.73 17.83
CA TRP A 373 27.32 10.52 19.07
C TRP A 373 28.63 10.26 19.81
N LYS A 374 29.04 9.00 19.99
CA LYS A 374 30.31 8.66 20.65
C LYS A 374 31.49 9.30 19.93
N ARG A 375 31.58 9.17 18.60
CA ARG A 375 32.66 9.77 17.80
C ARG A 375 32.76 11.28 18.02
N ASN A 376 31.63 11.98 18.00
CA ASN A 376 31.62 13.45 18.08
C ASN A 376 31.90 13.98 19.50
N ASN A 377 31.62 13.18 20.54
CA ASN A 377 31.84 13.56 21.93
C ASN A 377 33.12 12.94 22.53
N THR A 378 33.88 12.16 21.74
CA THR A 378 35.15 11.59 22.22
C THR A 378 36.23 12.66 22.12
N LEU A 379 36.83 13.02 23.25
CA LEU A 379 38.00 13.90 23.30
C LEU A 379 39.20 13.20 22.63
N SER A 380 39.70 13.78 21.53
CA SER A 380 40.85 13.25 20.80
C SER A 380 42.14 13.88 21.32
N LEU A 381 42.82 13.19 22.24
CA LEU A 381 44.16 13.59 22.73
C LEU A 381 45.23 12.93 21.86
N ARG A 382 45.72 13.65 20.85
CA ARG A 382 46.83 13.19 20.01
C ARG A 382 48.16 13.32 20.77
N ARG A 383 49.11 12.43 20.47
CA ARG A 383 50.46 12.45 21.07
C ARG A 383 51.18 13.79 20.82
N TYR A 384 51.01 14.33 19.62
CA TYR A 384 51.47 15.66 19.23
C TYR A 384 50.25 16.44 18.76
N ARG A 385 50.13 17.70 19.20
CA ARG A 385 48.96 18.54 18.94
C ARG A 385 49.02 19.16 17.55
#